data_AF-A0A950CFF2-F1
#
_entry.id   AF-A0A950CFF2-F1
#
_cell.length_a   1.000
_cell.length_b   1.000
_cell.length_c   1.000
_cell.angle_alpha   90.00
_cell.angle_beta   90.00
_cell.angle_gamma   90.00
#
_symmetry.space_group_name_H-M   'P 1'
#
loop_
_entity.id
_entity.type
_entity.pdbx_description
1 polymer ?
#
loop_
_entity_poly.entity_id
_entity_poly.type
_entity_poly.pdbx_seq_one_letter_code
_entity_poly.pdbx_strand_id
1 'polypeptide(L)'
;MAENLLFDKLVYIDHLTRAGIDEAQARAHAEAMEEALRESVATKSDIVELRHEIQLAIRDLKIWTGSIAVLLFGALVAVRFFVH
;
A
#
# COMPACT_ATOMS: atom_id res chain seq x y z
N MET A 1 3.00 10.17 14.25
CA MET A 1 3.04 9.15 15.32
C MET A 1 2.03 8.09 14.93
N ALA A 2 2.48 7.00 14.32
CA ALA A 2 1.61 5.85 14.06
C ALA A 2 1.60 5.06 15.36
N GLU A 3 0.63 5.34 16.22
CA GLU A 3 0.32 4.49 17.36
C GLU A 3 0.04 3.09 16.78
N ASN A 4 0.74 2.10 17.32
CA ASN A 4 0.65 0.73 16.86
C ASN A 4 -0.75 0.21 17.23
N LEU A 5 -1.75 0.48 16.37
CA LEU A 5 -3.11 -0.07 16.39
C LEU A 5 -3.09 -1.60 16.12
N LEU A 6 -2.03 -2.29 16.54
CA LEU A 6 -1.96 -3.74 16.52
C LEU A 6 -2.77 -4.21 17.72
N PHE A 7 -3.76 -5.03 17.42
CA PHE A 7 -4.62 -5.70 18.37
C PHE A 7 -3.82 -6.29 19.55
N ASP A 8 -4.09 -5.81 20.76
CA ASP A 8 -3.49 -6.34 21.98
C ASP A 8 -4.34 -7.50 22.51
N LYS A 9 -3.86 -8.71 22.23
CA LYS A 9 -4.49 -9.97 22.60
C LYS A 9 -4.71 -10.11 24.11
N LEU A 10 -3.78 -9.63 24.94
CA LEU A 10 -3.85 -9.78 26.39
C LEU A 10 -4.93 -8.88 26.98
N VAL A 11 -5.00 -7.63 26.52
CA VAL A 11 -6.06 -6.70 26.90
C VAL A 11 -7.43 -7.21 26.46
N TYR A 12 -7.52 -7.78 25.25
CA TYR A 12 -8.77 -8.37 24.75
C TYR A 12 -9.24 -9.57 25.58
N ILE A 13 -8.33 -10.49 25.94
CA ILE A 13 -8.64 -11.63 26.83
C ILE A 13 -9.12 -11.12 28.19
N ASP A 14 -8.42 -10.17 28.78
CA ASP A 14 -8.77 -9.58 30.08
C ASP A 14 -10.17 -8.94 30.07
N HIS A 15 -10.55 -8.28 28.97
CA HIS A 15 -11.91 -7.77 28.78
C HIS A 15 -12.96 -8.88 28.72
N LEU A 16 -12.71 -9.96 27.97
CA LEU A 16 -13.64 -11.09 27.87
C LEU A 16 -13.79 -11.82 29.20
N THR A 17 -12.68 -12.02 29.91
CA THR A 17 -12.68 -12.65 31.24
C THR A 17 -13.44 -11.79 32.26
N ARG A 18 -13.25 -10.46 32.25
CA ARG A 18 -14.05 -9.54 33.09
C ARG A 18 -15.53 -9.55 32.75
N ALA A 19 -15.90 -9.86 31.50
CA ALA A 19 -17.29 -10.01 31.08
C ALA A 19 -17.90 -11.37 31.49
N GLY A 20 -17.14 -12.23 32.17
CA GLY A 20 -17.59 -13.54 32.64
C GLY A 20 -17.43 -14.66 31.62
N ILE A 21 -16.68 -14.43 30.54
CA ILE A 21 -16.28 -15.49 29.61
C ILE A 21 -15.12 -16.28 30.22
N ASP A 22 -15.19 -17.61 30.17
CA ASP A 22 -14.12 -18.48 30.66
C ASP A 22 -12.77 -18.18 29.95
N GLU A 23 -11.66 -18.25 30.67
CA GLU A 23 -10.35 -17.86 30.14
C GLU A 23 -9.96 -18.68 28.88
N ALA A 24 -10.33 -19.96 28.83
CA ALA A 24 -10.06 -20.80 27.67
C ALA A 24 -10.84 -20.33 26.43
N GLN A 25 -12.10 -19.89 26.63
CA GLN A 25 -12.93 -19.33 25.57
C GLN A 25 -12.44 -17.93 25.16
N ALA A 26 -12.04 -17.11 26.12
CA ALA A 26 -11.49 -15.78 25.88
C ALA A 26 -10.19 -15.84 25.03
N ARG A 27 -9.31 -16.81 25.34
CA ARG A 27 -8.10 -17.07 24.54
C ARG A 27 -8.43 -17.55 23.13
N ALA A 28 -9.38 -18.48 22.99
CA ALA A 28 -9.82 -18.97 21.68
C ALA A 28 -10.40 -17.84 20.81
N HIS A 29 -11.19 -16.94 21.39
CA HIS A 29 -11.72 -15.77 20.70
C HIS A 29 -10.61 -14.81 20.26
N ALA A 30 -9.64 -14.58 21.14
CA ALA A 30 -8.51 -13.71 20.85
C ALA A 30 -7.62 -14.28 19.73
N GLU A 31 -7.42 -15.60 19.70
CA GLU A 31 -6.69 -16.31 18.63
C GLU A 31 -7.43 -16.24 17.29
N ALA A 32 -8.73 -16.50 17.26
CA ALA A 32 -9.53 -16.41 16.03
C ALA A 32 -9.52 -14.98 15.46
N MET A 33 -9.56 -13.96 16.33
CA MET A 33 -9.56 -12.56 15.90
C MET A 33 -8.17 -12.09 15.46
N GLU A 34 -7.11 -12.57 16.11
CA GLU A 34 -5.72 -12.36 15.67
C GLU A 34 -5.50 -12.93 14.27
N GLU A 35 -5.95 -14.16 14.01
CA GLU A 35 -5.83 -14.82 12.70
C GLU A 35 -6.62 -14.06 11.61
N ALA A 36 -7.88 -13.69 11.88
CA ALA A 36 -8.70 -12.92 10.94
C ALA A 36 -8.11 -11.52 10.66
N LEU A 37 -7.52 -10.88 11.66
CA LEU A 37 -6.83 -9.61 11.48
C LEU A 37 -5.55 -9.79 10.66
N ARG A 38 -4.81 -10.87 10.87
CA ARG A 38 -3.61 -11.20 10.10
C ARG A 38 -3.92 -11.38 8.62
N GLU A 39 -5.04 -12.04 8.31
CA GLU A 39 -5.53 -12.23 6.94
C GLU A 39 -5.99 -10.90 6.31
N SER A 40 -6.66 -10.02 7.07
CA SER A 40 -7.07 -8.71 6.55
C SER A 40 -5.93 -7.69 6.40
N VAL A 41 -4.90 -7.75 7.25
CA VAL A 41 -3.73 -6.85 7.22
C VAL A 41 -2.83 -7.12 6.00
N ALA A 42 -2.92 -8.30 5.39
CA ALA A 42 -2.28 -8.62 4.10
C ALA A 42 -2.61 -7.57 3.01
N THR A 43 -3.82 -7.02 3.01
CA THR A 43 -4.22 -5.99 2.01
C THR A 43 -3.49 -4.66 2.14
N LYS A 44 -2.96 -4.28 3.31
CA LYS A 44 -2.19 -3.02 3.45
C LYS A 44 -0.82 -3.12 2.80
N SER A 45 -0.18 -4.28 2.87
CA SER A 45 1.09 -4.51 2.17
C SER A 45 0.87 -4.46 0.66
N ASP A 46 -0.19 -5.11 0.19
CA ASP A 46 -0.56 -5.12 -1.23
C ASP A 46 -0.90 -3.69 -1.73
N ILE A 47 -1.53 -2.84 -0.90
CA ILE A 47 -1.77 -1.43 -1.24
C ILE A 47 -0.45 -0.64 -1.38
N VAL A 48 0.56 -0.92 -0.55
CA VAL A 48 1.87 -0.27 -0.64
C VAL A 48 2.60 -0.71 -1.90
N GLU A 49 2.55 -2.01 -2.22
CA GLU A 49 3.10 -2.57 -3.45
C GLU A 49 2.42 -1.97 -4.69
N LEU A 50 1.08 -1.95 -4.73
CA LEU A 50 0.31 -1.35 -5.81
C LEU A 50 0.59 0.15 -5.98
N ARG A 51 0.76 0.90 -4.88
CA ARG A 51 1.17 2.31 -4.92
C ARG A 51 2.56 2.47 -5.52
N HIS A 52 3.48 1.57 -5.19
CA HIS A 52 4.84 1.58 -5.73
C HIS A 52 4.82 1.32 -7.25
N GLU A 53 4.08 0.31 -7.70
CA GLU A 53 3.92 -0.01 -9.13
C GLU A 53 3.31 1.16 -9.92
N ILE A 54 2.28 1.82 -9.37
CA ILE A 54 1.67 3.01 -9.99
C ILE A 54 2.70 4.14 -10.12
N GLN A 55 3.53 4.37 -9.10
CA GLN A 55 4.58 5.40 -9.18
C GLN A 55 5.63 5.10 -10.25
N LEU A 56 6.01 3.83 -10.41
CA LEU A 56 6.92 3.40 -11.47
C LEU A 56 6.29 3.63 -12.85
N ALA A 57 5.04 3.21 -13.05
CA ALA A 57 4.32 3.40 -14.30
C ALA A 57 4.17 4.88 -14.69
N ILE A 58 3.85 5.76 -13.71
CA ILE A 58 3.78 7.21 -13.93
C ILE A 58 5.15 7.76 -14.34
N ARG A 59 6.23 7.32 -13.70
CA ARG A 59 7.58 7.78 -14.02
C ARG A 59 7.97 7.38 -15.44
N ASP A 60 7.71 6.13 -15.82
CA ASP A 60 8.06 5.61 -17.14
C ASP A 60 7.27 6.34 -18.24
N LEU A 61 5.99 6.62 -18.00
CA LEU A 61 5.18 7.44 -18.90
C LEU A 61 5.73 8.86 -19.02
N LYS A 62 6.18 9.47 -17.91
CA LYS A 62 6.78 10.81 -17.92
C LYS A 62 8.11 10.86 -18.68
N ILE A 63 8.92 9.81 -18.58
CA ILE A 63 10.16 9.69 -19.34
C ILE A 63 9.84 9.60 -20.84
N TRP A 64 8.92 8.70 -21.21
CA TRP A 64 8.56 8.49 -22.62
C TRP A 64 7.98 9.74 -23.27
N THR A 65 7.07 10.43 -22.56
CA THR A 65 6.50 11.70 -23.03
C THR A 65 7.55 12.79 -23.18
N GLY A 66 8.50 12.88 -22.24
CA GLY A 66 9.66 13.78 -22.35
C GLY A 66 10.53 13.46 -23.57
N SER A 67 10.85 12.18 -23.81
CA SER A 67 11.62 11.74 -24.97
C SER A 67 10.94 12.10 -26.28
N ILE A 68 9.63 11.90 -26.39
CA ILE A 68 8.87 12.30 -27.59
C ILE A 68 8.89 13.81 -27.79
N ALA A 69 8.68 14.60 -26.73
CA ALA A 69 8.73 16.05 -26.84
C ALA A 69 10.09 16.54 -27.35
N VAL A 70 11.19 15.95 -26.88
CA VAL A 70 12.55 16.26 -27.35
C VAL A 70 12.72 15.88 -28.82
N LEU A 71 12.27 14.69 -29.23
CA LEU A 71 12.34 14.24 -30.63
C LEU A 71 11.55 15.16 -31.57
N LEU A 72 10.32 15.50 -31.20
CA LEU A 72 9.46 16.39 -31.98
C LEU A 72 10.06 17.80 -32.09
N PHE A 73 10.59 18.32 -30.99
CA PHE A 73 11.25 19.62 -30.99
C PHE A 73 12.51 19.62 -31.86
N GLY A 74 13.35 18.59 -31.75
CA GLY A 74 14.51 18.41 -32.62
C GLY A 74 14.14 18.33 -34.10
N ALA A 75 13.10 17.56 -34.44
CA ALA A 75 12.59 17.46 -35.80
C ALA A 75 12.09 18.82 -36.33
N LEU A 76 11.36 19.58 -35.51
CA LEU A 76 10.89 20.92 -35.88
C LEU A 76 12.05 21.88 -36.16
N VAL A 77 13.07 21.89 -35.30
CA VAL A 77 14.28 22.71 -35.49
C VAL A 77 15.02 22.31 -36.77
N ALA A 78 15.16 21.00 -37.03
CA ALA A 78 15.82 20.50 -38.23
C ALA A 78 15.09 20.94 -39.51
N VAL A 79 13.76 20.83 -39.55
CA VAL A 79 12.94 21.29 -40.69
C VAL A 79 13.12 22.80 -40.92
N ARG A 80 13.09 23.60 -39.84
CA ARG A 80 13.26 25.06 -39.94
C ARG A 80 14.64 25.49 -40.46
N PHE A 81 15.68 24.70 -40.19
CA PHE A 81 17.04 24.97 -40.65
C PHE A 81 17.28 24.54 -42.11
N PHE A 82 16.58 23.51 -42.60
CA PHE A 82 16.72 23.03 -43.98
C PHE A 82 15.87 23.82 -45.00
N VAL A 83 14.81 24.49 -44.53
CA VAL A 83 13.84 25.22 -45.37
C VAL A 83 14.20 26.73 -45.53
N HIS A 84 15.25 27.21 -44.85
CA HIS A 84 15.74 28.59 -44.93
C HIS A 84 17.21 28.61 -45.35
#